data_AF-A0A1X2EFK1-F1
#
_entry.id   AF-A0A1X2EFK1-F1
#
_cell.length_a   1.000
_cell.length_b   1.000
_cell.length_c   1.000
_cell.angle_alpha   90.00
_cell.angle_beta   90.00
_cell.angle_gamma   90.00
#
_symmetry.space_group_name_H-M   'P 1'
#
loop_
_entity.id
_entity.type
_entity.pdbx_description
1 polymer ?
#
loop_
_entity_poly.entity_id
_entity_poly.type
_entity_poly.pdbx_seq_one_letter_code
_entity_poly.pdbx_strand_id
1 'polypeptide(L)'
;MANADTGTLSGRSVVHRVDSDIASRFATCCRALGVTVHGRQRPADLAAARSGFAALTRIAHDQCDAWVGLAAAGDDSPRVLEAVSTTAETAGLLQRELDLAPGTVTFTYDSGLYLRFRAAEPDDYHLAHAAALAATGAFAEAHRIVTEITERRPSWREARWVAATVHYRAERWADVVKLLTAMVNDPALDDLFAHAVKVTLGISLARLGMHAAALSYLEEPDGPIPVAAVDGALARGLVLRVHVDEESAEEVLQDLYAANPENEQVQHALNDRSFGIATTTADRIDARTDPWDPATEPDEGDFIDPEAQERKAQLLAEAERELGEFIGLDEVKNQVQRLKSSVAMGLMRQERGLAVAQRTHHLIFAGPPGTGKTTIARVVAKIYCGLGLLKKENVKEVHRADLIGQHIGETEAKTNAIIDSALDGVLFLDEAYALVATGAKNDFGLVAIDTLLARMENDRDRLVVIIAGYRADLDRFLDTNEGLRSRFTRSIDFPSYTPAELVEIAHVMAEHRDSVFEQAALNDMEKLFADLAAGSTPDANGVERRSLDIAGNGRFVRNLVERSEEEREYRLDHSEQADTGEFTDEELMTITAADVGYSAAPLLRGLGLTVPA
;
A
#
# COMPACT_ATOMS: atom_id res chain seq x y z
N MET A 1 -54.07 49.52 -12.65
CA MET A 1 -55.33 48.84 -12.29
C MET A 1 -55.45 47.58 -13.14
N ALA A 2 -55.13 46.43 -12.55
CA ALA A 2 -55.71 45.11 -12.83
C ALA A 2 -54.85 44.09 -12.06
N ASN A 3 -55.39 43.64 -10.92
CA ASN A 3 -54.91 42.51 -10.15
C ASN A 3 -54.97 41.24 -11.02
N ALA A 4 -53.93 40.41 -10.96
CA ALA A 4 -54.00 39.01 -11.37
C ALA A 4 -53.63 38.15 -10.17
N ASP A 5 -54.62 37.39 -9.71
CA ASP A 5 -54.58 36.41 -8.63
C ASP A 5 -53.43 35.41 -8.78
N THR A 6 -52.51 35.43 -7.82
CA THR A 6 -51.66 34.28 -7.54
C THR A 6 -52.46 33.29 -6.70
N GLY A 7 -53.08 32.31 -7.36
CA GLY A 7 -53.73 31.18 -6.73
C GLY A 7 -52.70 30.30 -6.01
N THR A 8 -52.59 30.47 -4.70
CA THR A 8 -51.84 29.59 -3.81
C THR A 8 -52.59 28.26 -3.69
N LEU A 9 -52.05 27.20 -4.30
CA LEU A 9 -52.50 25.83 -4.07
C LEU A 9 -52.20 25.47 -2.61
N SER A 10 -53.24 25.58 -1.78
CA SER A 10 -53.27 25.05 -0.41
C SER A 10 -53.08 23.54 -0.45
N GLY A 11 -51.87 23.07 -0.09
CA GLY A 11 -51.65 21.70 0.32
C GLY A 11 -52.50 21.43 1.57
N ARG A 12 -53.44 20.49 1.46
CA ARG A 12 -54.23 19.99 2.59
C ARG A 12 -53.27 19.35 3.61
N SER A 13 -53.00 20.03 4.72
CA SER A 13 -52.47 19.40 5.93
C SER A 13 -53.54 18.45 6.47
N VAL A 14 -53.28 17.14 6.40
CA VAL A 14 -54.10 16.12 7.03
C VAL A 14 -53.86 16.21 8.54
N VAL A 15 -54.80 16.82 9.26
CA VAL A 15 -54.79 16.85 10.72
C VAL A 15 -55.13 15.44 11.21
N HIS A 16 -54.12 14.66 11.60
CA HIS A 16 -54.30 13.40 12.32
C HIS A 16 -54.92 13.71 13.69
N ARG A 17 -56.24 13.62 13.80
CA ARG A 17 -56.96 13.81 15.06
C ARG A 17 -56.80 12.53 15.89
N VAL A 18 -56.00 12.60 16.95
CA VAL A 18 -55.79 11.49 17.87
C VAL A 18 -57.09 11.20 18.63
N ASP A 19 -57.50 9.93 18.68
CA ASP A 19 -58.66 9.49 19.46
C ASP A 19 -58.36 9.63 20.97
N SER A 20 -59.27 10.26 21.71
CA SER A 20 -59.18 10.42 23.17
C SER A 20 -59.02 9.09 23.93
N ASP A 21 -59.55 7.96 23.42
CA ASP A 21 -59.35 6.64 24.04
C ASP A 21 -57.90 6.16 23.87
N ILE A 22 -57.31 6.40 22.68
CA ILE A 22 -55.90 6.08 22.39
C ILE A 22 -54.98 6.91 23.29
N ALA A 23 -55.22 8.22 23.42
CA ALA A 23 -54.45 9.10 24.30
C ALA A 23 -54.55 8.68 25.77
N SER A 24 -55.74 8.29 26.25
CA SER A 24 -55.95 7.81 27.62
C SER A 24 -55.21 6.49 27.91
N ARG A 25 -55.22 5.56 26.96
CA ARG A 25 -54.48 4.29 27.05
C ARG A 25 -52.97 4.53 27.02
N PHE A 26 -52.51 5.41 26.12
CA PHE A 26 -51.11 5.84 26.05
C PHE A 26 -50.65 6.45 27.38
N ALA A 27 -51.44 7.37 27.97
CA ALA A 27 -51.16 7.95 29.30
C ALA A 27 -51.02 6.88 30.40
N THR A 28 -51.83 5.82 30.35
CA THR A 28 -51.75 4.71 31.29
C THR A 28 -50.47 3.90 31.13
N CYS A 29 -50.06 3.65 29.89
CA CYS A 29 -48.82 2.95 29.56
C CYS A 29 -47.59 3.79 29.96
N CYS A 30 -47.58 5.10 29.68
CA CYS A 30 -46.52 6.02 30.10
C CYS A 30 -46.34 6.05 31.63
N ARG A 31 -47.44 6.06 32.41
CA ARG A 31 -47.36 5.95 33.87
C ARG A 31 -46.78 4.62 34.33
N ALA A 32 -47.09 3.51 33.64
CA ALA A 32 -46.48 2.21 33.93
C ALA A 32 -44.99 2.19 33.58
N LEU A 33 -44.56 2.97 32.57
CA LEU A 33 -43.15 3.20 32.25
C LEU A 33 -42.42 4.09 33.28
N GLY A 34 -43.14 4.64 34.26
CA GLY A 34 -42.59 5.55 35.27
C GLY A 34 -42.55 7.02 34.84
N VAL A 35 -43.15 7.36 33.69
CA VAL A 35 -43.27 8.74 33.20
C VAL A 35 -44.36 9.48 33.96
N THR A 36 -44.07 10.71 34.36
CA THR A 36 -45.06 11.60 34.99
C THR A 36 -46.02 12.15 33.94
N VAL A 37 -47.31 11.85 34.07
CA VAL A 37 -48.37 12.34 33.17
C VAL A 37 -49.42 13.08 33.99
N HIS A 38 -49.70 14.34 33.65
CA HIS A 38 -50.60 15.23 34.39
C HIS A 38 -50.35 15.25 35.92
N GLY A 39 -49.08 15.31 36.33
CA GLY A 39 -48.66 15.37 37.73
C GLY A 39 -48.80 14.05 38.50
N ARG A 40 -49.10 12.93 37.83
CA ARG A 40 -49.16 11.60 38.44
C ARG A 40 -48.02 10.73 37.94
N GLN A 41 -47.27 10.15 38.87
CA GLN A 41 -46.20 9.19 38.60
C GLN A 41 -46.47 7.89 39.38
N ARG A 42 -46.05 6.75 38.83
CA ARG A 42 -46.03 5.46 39.51
C ARG A 42 -44.62 4.87 39.41
N PRO A 43 -44.21 3.99 40.34
CA PRO A 43 -43.00 3.19 40.14
C PRO A 43 -43.08 2.46 38.80
N ALA A 44 -41.95 2.39 38.09
CA ALA A 44 -41.90 1.74 36.79
C ALA A 44 -42.18 0.24 36.93
N ASP A 45 -43.14 -0.25 36.15
CA ASP A 45 -43.47 -1.66 35.97
C ASP A 45 -43.35 -1.95 34.47
N LEU A 46 -42.14 -2.38 34.05
CA LEU A 46 -41.83 -2.61 32.64
C LEU A 46 -42.65 -3.75 32.04
N ALA A 47 -43.05 -4.76 32.84
CA ALA A 47 -43.88 -5.85 32.36
C ALA A 47 -45.31 -5.36 32.06
N ALA A 48 -45.89 -4.56 32.95
CA ALA A 48 -47.18 -3.93 32.72
C ALA A 48 -47.13 -2.91 31.57
N ALA A 49 -46.07 -2.11 31.48
CA ALA A 49 -45.85 -1.16 30.39
C ALA A 49 -45.76 -1.90 29.05
N ARG A 50 -44.97 -2.97 28.96
CA ARG A 50 -44.81 -3.78 27.74
C ARG A 50 -46.13 -4.38 27.29
N SER A 51 -46.89 -5.00 28.21
CA SER A 51 -48.21 -5.56 27.91
C SER A 51 -49.20 -4.49 27.43
N GLY A 52 -49.20 -3.33 28.09
CA GLY A 52 -50.04 -2.18 27.74
C GLY A 52 -49.72 -1.61 26.36
N PHE A 53 -48.43 -1.34 26.09
CA PHE A 53 -47.99 -0.84 24.78
C PHE A 53 -48.21 -1.88 23.68
N ALA A 54 -47.98 -3.18 23.92
CA ALA A 54 -48.27 -4.23 22.94
C ALA A 54 -49.78 -4.37 22.63
N ALA A 55 -50.66 -4.01 23.57
CA ALA A 55 -52.09 -3.90 23.31
C ALA A 55 -52.43 -2.61 22.55
N LEU A 56 -51.74 -1.51 22.87
CA LEU A 56 -51.93 -0.22 22.21
C LEU A 56 -51.50 -0.27 20.74
N THR A 57 -50.36 -0.87 20.41
CA THR A 57 -49.86 -1.01 19.03
C THR A 57 -50.78 -1.86 18.15
N ARG A 58 -51.65 -2.71 18.71
CA ARG A 58 -52.69 -3.45 17.95
C ARG A 58 -53.87 -2.58 17.54
N ILE A 59 -54.15 -1.51 18.30
CA ILE A 59 -55.30 -0.61 18.07
C ILE A 59 -54.84 0.65 17.33
N ALA A 60 -53.66 1.17 17.68
CA ALA A 60 -53.04 2.39 17.18
C ALA A 60 -51.71 2.05 16.48
N HIS A 61 -51.76 1.15 15.49
CA HIS A 61 -50.57 0.64 14.79
C HIS A 61 -49.87 1.69 13.92
N ASP A 62 -50.59 2.76 13.57
CA ASP A 62 -50.11 3.93 12.81
C ASP A 62 -49.43 4.98 13.71
N GLN A 63 -49.52 4.85 15.04
CA GLN A 63 -48.99 5.82 15.99
C GLN A 63 -47.60 5.42 16.48
N CYS A 64 -46.57 6.15 16.06
CA CYS A 64 -45.17 5.89 16.40
C CYS A 64 -44.92 5.87 17.91
N ASP A 65 -45.50 6.81 18.66
CA ASP A 65 -45.31 6.90 20.11
C ASP A 65 -45.72 5.60 20.86
N ALA A 66 -46.69 4.84 20.34
CA ALA A 66 -47.08 3.55 20.92
C ALA A 66 -45.98 2.49 20.73
N TRP A 67 -45.32 2.47 19.57
CA TRP A 67 -44.17 1.60 19.29
C TRP A 67 -42.91 2.04 20.04
N VAL A 68 -42.64 3.35 20.12
CA VAL A 68 -41.55 3.91 20.94
C VAL A 68 -41.73 3.52 22.41
N GLY A 69 -42.95 3.59 22.93
CA GLY A 69 -43.27 3.14 24.28
C GLY A 69 -43.09 1.64 24.48
N LEU A 70 -43.43 0.82 23.47
CA LEU A 70 -43.18 -0.63 23.49
C LEU A 70 -41.67 -0.93 23.54
N ALA A 71 -40.88 -0.25 22.72
CA ALA A 71 -39.43 -0.34 22.73
C ALA A 71 -38.83 0.13 24.06
N ALA A 72 -39.34 1.23 24.63
CA ALA A 72 -38.91 1.74 25.93
C ALA A 72 -39.25 0.78 27.09
N ALA A 73 -40.28 -0.06 26.93
CA ALA A 73 -40.60 -1.15 27.85
C ALA A 73 -39.71 -2.41 27.64
N GLY A 74 -38.70 -2.31 26.77
CA GLY A 74 -37.66 -3.31 26.54
C GLY A 74 -38.00 -4.38 25.49
N ASP A 75 -38.89 -4.09 24.55
CA ASP A 75 -39.10 -4.92 23.35
C ASP A 75 -38.31 -4.31 22.18
N ASP A 76 -37.09 -4.77 21.99
CA ASP A 76 -36.15 -4.36 20.94
C ASP A 76 -36.17 -5.29 19.72
N SER A 77 -37.26 -6.04 19.54
CA SER A 77 -37.38 -6.96 18.42
C SER A 77 -37.32 -6.22 17.06
N PRO A 78 -36.74 -6.84 16.00
CA PRO A 78 -36.62 -6.20 14.69
C PRO A 78 -37.95 -5.65 14.15
N ARG A 79 -39.05 -6.37 14.42
CA ARG A 79 -40.42 -5.94 14.10
C ARG A 79 -40.80 -4.62 14.76
N VAL A 80 -40.49 -4.45 16.05
CA VAL A 80 -40.83 -3.22 16.77
C VAL A 80 -40.00 -2.07 16.21
N LEU A 81 -38.70 -2.25 16.01
CA LEU A 81 -37.82 -1.20 15.46
C LEU A 81 -38.20 -0.80 14.03
N GLU A 82 -38.57 -1.76 13.18
CA GLU A 82 -39.16 -1.51 11.86
C GLU A 82 -40.44 -0.70 11.95
N ALA A 83 -41.34 -1.04 12.88
CA ALA A 83 -42.60 -0.33 13.07
C ALA A 83 -42.37 1.11 13.57
N VAL A 84 -41.43 1.33 14.49
CA VAL A 84 -41.05 2.68 14.96
C VAL A 84 -40.51 3.51 13.78
N SER A 85 -39.59 2.95 12.98
CA SER A 85 -39.04 3.61 11.79
C SER A 85 -40.13 3.93 10.75
N THR A 86 -40.97 2.95 10.42
CA THR A 86 -42.03 3.10 9.41
C THR A 86 -43.09 4.14 9.80
N THR A 87 -43.38 4.27 11.09
CA THR A 87 -44.42 5.19 11.58
C THR A 87 -43.87 6.57 11.99
N ALA A 88 -42.57 6.81 11.79
CA ALA A 88 -41.85 7.98 12.32
C ALA A 88 -42.46 9.35 11.96
N GLU A 89 -43.25 9.46 10.88
CA GLU A 89 -43.99 10.68 10.53
C GLU A 89 -44.98 11.14 11.63
N THR A 90 -45.49 10.19 12.42
CA THR A 90 -46.43 10.44 13.53
C THR A 90 -45.74 10.64 14.89
N ALA A 91 -44.41 10.67 14.93
CA ALA A 91 -43.64 10.77 16.16
C ALA A 91 -44.03 12.01 16.99
N GLY A 92 -44.22 11.80 18.30
CA GLY A 92 -44.56 12.86 19.24
C GLY A 92 -46.00 13.38 19.15
N LEU A 93 -46.89 12.80 18.34
CA LEU A 93 -48.31 13.19 18.32
C LEU A 93 -49.02 12.85 19.63
N LEU A 94 -48.90 11.61 20.12
CA LEU A 94 -49.51 11.18 21.38
C LEU A 94 -48.83 11.83 22.59
N GLN A 95 -47.51 12.07 22.51
CA GLN A 95 -46.79 12.80 23.56
C GLN A 95 -47.29 14.24 23.69
N ARG A 96 -47.51 14.94 22.57
CA ARG A 96 -48.07 16.30 22.57
C ARG A 96 -49.50 16.37 23.08
N GLU A 97 -50.33 15.38 22.73
CA GLU A 97 -51.72 15.30 23.23
C GLU A 97 -51.79 15.17 24.78
N LEU A 98 -50.72 14.66 25.40
CA LEU A 98 -50.59 14.53 26.85
C LEU A 98 -49.77 15.65 27.51
N ASP A 99 -49.43 16.71 26.78
CA ASP A 99 -48.54 17.79 27.21
C ASP A 99 -47.15 17.30 27.70
N LEU A 100 -46.64 16.20 27.12
CA LEU A 100 -45.31 15.69 27.42
C LEU A 100 -44.26 16.42 26.58
N ALA A 101 -43.10 16.69 27.17
CA ALA A 101 -41.98 17.28 26.45
C ALA A 101 -41.47 16.30 25.36
N PRO A 102 -41.01 16.78 24.20
CA PRO A 102 -40.34 15.93 23.22
C PRO A 102 -39.18 15.14 23.86
N GLY A 103 -39.03 13.87 23.49
CA GLY A 103 -38.00 13.00 24.08
C GLY A 103 -38.25 12.58 25.53
N THR A 104 -39.50 12.67 26.01
CA THR A 104 -39.89 12.11 27.32
C THR A 104 -39.94 10.59 27.27
N VAL A 105 -40.58 10.04 26.24
CA VAL A 105 -40.58 8.59 25.98
C VAL A 105 -39.49 8.30 24.94
N THR A 106 -38.43 7.63 25.38
CA THR A 106 -37.29 7.25 24.54
C THR A 106 -36.87 5.82 24.87
N PHE A 107 -36.21 5.15 23.94
CA PHE A 107 -35.64 3.83 24.16
C PHE A 107 -34.14 3.84 23.86
N THR A 108 -33.45 2.79 24.29
CA THR A 108 -32.05 2.56 23.93
C THR A 108 -31.97 1.33 23.04
N TYR A 109 -31.08 1.36 22.06
CA TYR A 109 -30.87 0.26 21.12
C TYR A 109 -29.39 -0.09 21.03
N ASP A 110 -29.11 -1.32 20.61
CA ASP A 110 -27.76 -1.77 20.32
C ASP A 110 -27.32 -1.19 18.97
N SER A 111 -26.18 -0.50 18.94
CA SER A 111 -25.63 0.02 17.67
C SER A 111 -25.15 -1.08 16.73
N GLY A 112 -25.06 -2.30 17.26
CA GLY A 112 -24.61 -3.51 16.62
C GLY A 112 -23.16 -3.85 16.97
N LEU A 113 -22.35 -2.91 17.44
CA LEU A 113 -20.96 -3.17 17.80
C LEU A 113 -20.58 -2.28 18.99
N TYR A 114 -20.30 -2.90 20.14
CA TYR A 114 -19.81 -2.31 21.39
C TYR A 114 -20.68 -1.24 22.09
N LEU A 115 -21.28 -0.31 21.35
CA LEU A 115 -21.98 0.86 21.85
C LEU A 115 -23.51 0.66 21.83
N ARG A 116 -24.21 1.34 22.74
CA ARG A 116 -25.66 1.47 22.75
C ARG A 116 -26.03 2.94 22.62
N PHE A 117 -27.05 3.23 21.81
CA PHE A 117 -27.50 4.60 21.56
C PHE A 117 -28.91 4.83 22.07
N ARG A 118 -29.21 6.09 22.36
CA ARG A 118 -30.56 6.52 22.77
C ARG A 118 -31.30 7.01 21.54
N ALA A 119 -32.54 6.55 21.37
CA ALA A 119 -33.42 7.01 20.32
C ALA A 119 -34.53 7.93 20.86
N ALA A 120 -34.53 9.17 20.39
CA ALA A 120 -35.47 10.20 20.83
C ALA A 120 -36.21 10.87 19.66
N GLU A 121 -35.61 10.90 18.48
CA GLU A 121 -36.09 11.60 17.29
C GLU A 121 -36.28 10.63 16.09
N PRO A 122 -37.05 11.02 15.05
CA PRO A 122 -37.27 10.19 13.87
C PRO A 122 -36.01 9.61 13.24
N ASP A 123 -34.94 10.42 13.09
CA ASP A 123 -33.68 9.93 12.53
C ASP A 123 -33.01 8.87 13.44
N ASP A 124 -33.17 8.96 14.76
CA ASP A 124 -32.70 7.90 15.66
C ASP A 124 -33.48 6.60 15.47
N TYR A 125 -34.77 6.69 15.16
CA TYR A 125 -35.62 5.52 14.93
C TYR A 125 -35.22 4.78 13.67
N HIS A 126 -34.96 5.52 12.60
CA HIS A 126 -34.41 4.98 11.36
C HIS A 126 -33.03 4.35 11.60
N LEU A 127 -32.18 5.01 12.40
CA LEU A 127 -30.86 4.51 12.75
C LEU A 127 -30.91 3.21 13.58
N ALA A 128 -31.84 3.13 14.54
CA ALA A 128 -32.09 1.92 15.33
C ALA A 128 -32.58 0.75 14.47
N HIS A 129 -33.45 1.03 13.49
CA HIS A 129 -33.90 0.04 12.54
C HIS A 129 -32.76 -0.45 11.62
N ALA A 130 -31.91 0.46 11.14
CA ALA A 130 -30.75 0.09 10.34
C ALA A 130 -29.76 -0.80 11.11
N ALA A 131 -29.49 -0.50 12.39
CA ALA A 131 -28.67 -1.34 13.25
C ALA A 131 -29.27 -2.76 13.41
N ALA A 132 -30.60 -2.86 13.56
CA ALA A 132 -31.29 -4.14 13.65
C ALA A 132 -31.25 -4.95 12.34
N LEU A 133 -31.38 -4.28 11.18
CA LEU A 133 -31.21 -4.90 9.87
C LEU A 133 -29.78 -5.44 9.66
N ALA A 134 -28.77 -4.67 10.09
CA ALA A 134 -27.39 -5.12 10.04
C ALA A 134 -27.15 -6.36 10.92
N ALA A 135 -27.80 -6.43 12.10
CA ALA A 135 -27.70 -7.59 12.98
C ALA A 135 -28.31 -8.88 12.38
N THR A 136 -29.25 -8.76 11.44
CA THR A 136 -29.87 -9.90 10.74
C THR A 136 -29.25 -10.20 9.37
N GLY A 137 -28.20 -9.46 8.96
CA GLY A 137 -27.52 -9.64 7.68
C GLY A 137 -28.12 -8.88 6.51
N ALA A 138 -29.14 -8.04 6.73
CA ALA A 138 -29.76 -7.20 5.69
C ALA A 138 -28.94 -5.92 5.43
N PHE A 139 -27.66 -6.08 5.08
CA PHE A 139 -26.68 -4.98 5.04
C PHE A 139 -26.97 -3.93 3.98
N ALA A 140 -27.43 -4.32 2.78
CA ALA A 140 -27.73 -3.39 1.70
C ALA A 140 -28.81 -2.37 2.10
N GLU A 141 -29.88 -2.85 2.74
CA GLU A 141 -30.99 -2.00 3.19
C GLU A 141 -30.58 -1.15 4.40
N ALA A 142 -29.84 -1.73 5.35
CA ALA A 142 -29.27 -0.98 6.46
C ALA A 142 -28.38 0.17 5.97
N HIS A 143 -27.51 -0.11 5.00
CA HIS A 143 -26.61 0.88 4.41
C HIS A 143 -27.38 2.00 3.72
N ARG A 144 -28.43 1.68 2.95
CA ARG A 144 -29.27 2.69 2.29
C ARG A 144 -29.84 3.69 3.29
N ILE A 145 -30.42 3.19 4.39
CA ILE A 145 -31.00 4.03 5.45
C ILE A 145 -29.94 4.92 6.10
N VAL A 146 -28.78 4.35 6.45
CA VAL A 146 -27.72 5.12 7.12
C VAL A 146 -27.12 6.16 6.17
N THR A 147 -26.94 5.85 4.90
CA THR A 147 -26.46 6.79 3.88
C THR A 147 -27.40 8.00 3.77
N GLU A 148 -28.70 7.80 3.65
CA GLU A 148 -29.70 8.88 3.61
C GLU A 148 -29.66 9.78 4.86
N ILE A 149 -29.37 9.20 6.03
CA ILE A 149 -29.20 9.95 7.29
C ILE A 149 -27.89 10.74 7.29
N THR A 150 -26.77 10.10 6.92
CA THR A 150 -25.45 10.74 6.92
C THR A 150 -25.33 11.85 5.88
N GLU A 151 -26.03 11.77 4.74
CA GLU A 151 -26.13 12.86 3.77
C GLU A 151 -26.86 14.08 4.36
N ARG A 152 -27.93 13.85 5.13
CA ARG A 152 -28.68 14.91 5.81
C ARG A 152 -27.94 15.47 7.04
N ARG A 153 -27.17 14.63 7.74
CA ARG A 153 -26.44 14.97 8.98
C ARG A 153 -24.99 14.45 8.96
N PRO A 154 -24.07 15.06 8.16
CA PRO A 154 -22.72 14.52 7.94
C PRO A 154 -21.81 14.45 9.17
N SER A 155 -22.06 15.31 10.17
CA SER A 155 -21.30 15.40 11.41
C SER A 155 -21.86 14.51 12.53
N TRP A 156 -22.93 13.74 12.27
CA TRP A 156 -23.56 12.94 13.30
C TRP A 156 -22.78 11.64 13.56
N ARG A 157 -22.16 11.55 14.74
CA ARG A 157 -21.20 10.50 15.10
C ARG A 157 -21.85 9.13 15.21
N GLU A 158 -23.06 9.06 15.77
CA GLU A 158 -23.83 7.83 15.93
C GLU A 158 -24.20 7.25 14.57
N ALA A 159 -24.62 8.10 13.61
CA ALA A 159 -24.91 7.65 12.25
C ALA A 159 -23.65 7.12 11.55
N ARG A 160 -22.52 7.81 11.69
CA ARG A 160 -21.23 7.34 11.16
C ARG A 160 -20.77 6.03 11.81
N TRP A 161 -21.02 5.85 13.10
CA TRP A 161 -20.71 4.60 13.80
C TRP A 161 -21.55 3.45 13.31
N VAL A 162 -22.87 3.61 13.18
CA VAL A 162 -23.72 2.54 12.63
C VAL A 162 -23.34 2.23 11.18
N ALA A 163 -22.95 3.23 10.37
CA ALA A 163 -22.40 2.98 9.04
C ALA A 163 -21.16 2.06 9.12
N ALA A 164 -20.22 2.39 10.01
CA ALA A 164 -19.03 1.57 10.23
C ALA A 164 -19.40 0.16 10.72
N THR A 165 -20.39 0.01 11.60
CA THR A 165 -20.88 -1.30 12.07
C THR A 165 -21.49 -2.14 10.95
N VAL A 166 -22.26 -1.53 10.04
CA VAL A 166 -22.82 -2.21 8.86
C VAL A 166 -21.68 -2.78 8.02
N HIS A 167 -20.67 -1.97 7.72
CA HIS A 167 -19.49 -2.40 6.96
C HIS A 167 -18.65 -3.45 7.72
N TYR A 168 -18.47 -3.29 9.03
CA TYR A 168 -17.72 -4.22 9.88
C TYR A 168 -18.35 -5.62 9.86
N ARG A 169 -19.68 -5.70 9.99
CA ARG A 169 -20.40 -6.97 9.93
C ARG A 169 -20.41 -7.62 8.55
N ALA A 170 -20.38 -6.81 7.50
CA ALA A 170 -20.23 -7.28 6.13
C ALA A 170 -18.75 -7.53 5.76
N GLU A 171 -17.83 -7.48 6.73
CA GLU A 171 -16.38 -7.64 6.53
C GLU A 171 -15.80 -6.72 5.42
N ARG A 172 -16.36 -5.51 5.28
CA ARG A 172 -15.90 -4.46 4.36
C ARG A 172 -14.89 -3.56 5.07
N TRP A 173 -13.75 -4.13 5.46
CA TRP A 173 -12.77 -3.49 6.34
C TRP A 173 -12.25 -2.14 5.83
N ALA A 174 -12.06 -1.98 4.51
CA ALA A 174 -11.59 -0.74 3.90
C ALA A 174 -12.57 0.43 4.14
N ASP A 175 -13.88 0.17 4.04
CA ASP A 175 -14.92 1.16 4.33
C ASP A 175 -14.96 1.52 5.83
N VAL A 176 -14.75 0.55 6.71
CA VAL A 176 -14.66 0.78 8.16
C VAL A 176 -13.49 1.72 8.48
N VAL A 177 -12.30 1.43 7.95
CA VAL A 177 -11.11 2.28 8.13
C VAL A 177 -11.41 3.70 7.65
N LYS A 178 -11.94 3.84 6.43
CA LYS A 178 -12.28 5.15 5.84
C LYS A 178 -13.22 5.98 6.74
N LEU A 179 -14.22 5.35 7.35
CA LEU A 179 -15.18 6.02 8.23
C LEU A 179 -14.57 6.39 9.59
N LEU A 180 -13.72 5.52 10.16
CA LEU A 180 -13.21 5.66 11.52
C LEU A 180 -11.91 6.47 11.64
N THR A 181 -11.07 6.56 10.60
CA THR A 181 -9.79 7.31 10.64
C THR A 181 -9.97 8.77 11.03
N ALA A 182 -11.04 9.42 10.59
CA ALA A 182 -11.33 10.80 10.98
C ALA A 182 -11.88 10.91 12.42
N MET A 183 -12.50 9.84 12.94
CA MET A 183 -13.10 9.82 14.28
C MET A 183 -12.06 9.53 15.36
N VAL A 184 -11.10 8.62 15.10
CA VAL A 184 -10.12 8.21 16.13
C VAL A 184 -9.26 9.38 16.64
N ASN A 185 -9.12 10.43 15.83
CA ASN A 185 -8.36 11.64 16.16
C ASN A 185 -9.24 12.79 16.68
N ASP A 186 -10.55 12.57 16.88
CA ASP A 186 -11.46 13.60 17.39
C ASP A 186 -11.35 13.69 18.92
N PRO A 187 -10.80 14.79 19.48
CA PRO A 187 -10.58 14.93 20.91
C PRO A 187 -11.88 15.13 21.70
N ALA A 188 -13.02 15.31 21.02
CA ALA A 188 -14.32 15.51 21.65
C ALA A 188 -15.13 14.21 21.76
N LEU A 189 -14.54 13.04 21.48
CA LEU A 189 -15.15 11.75 21.80
C LEU A 189 -15.06 11.47 23.30
N ASP A 190 -16.10 10.86 23.86
CA ASP A 190 -16.03 10.31 25.21
C ASP A 190 -15.21 9.01 25.23
N ASP A 191 -14.80 8.58 26.42
CA ASP A 191 -13.90 7.43 26.60
C ASP A 191 -14.48 6.12 26.06
N LEU A 192 -15.81 5.91 26.14
CA LEU A 192 -16.47 4.72 25.61
C LEU A 192 -16.38 4.70 24.09
N PHE A 193 -16.73 5.81 23.45
CA PHE A 193 -16.73 5.96 22.01
C PHE A 193 -15.31 5.89 21.44
N ALA A 194 -14.35 6.59 22.07
CA ALA A 194 -12.95 6.59 21.66
C ALA A 194 -12.35 5.18 21.72
N HIS A 195 -12.63 4.43 22.79
CA HIS A 195 -12.18 3.04 22.94
C HIS A 195 -12.77 2.14 21.85
N ALA A 196 -14.08 2.22 21.61
CA ALA A 196 -14.75 1.44 20.57
C ALA A 196 -14.15 1.72 19.17
N VAL A 197 -13.93 3.00 18.84
CA VAL A 197 -13.34 3.42 17.56
C VAL A 197 -11.90 2.90 17.41
N LYS A 198 -11.06 3.05 18.44
CA LYS A 198 -9.66 2.60 18.44
C LYS A 198 -9.57 1.10 18.15
N VAL A 199 -10.30 0.29 18.92
CA VAL A 199 -10.30 -1.17 18.77
C VAL A 199 -10.82 -1.58 17.40
N THR A 200 -11.95 -1.04 16.97
CA THR A 200 -12.58 -1.39 15.68
C THR A 200 -11.68 -1.05 14.51
N LEU A 201 -11.02 0.12 14.55
CA LEU A 201 -10.05 0.54 13.54
C LEU A 201 -8.83 -0.39 13.52
N GLY A 202 -8.26 -0.70 14.69
CA GLY A 202 -7.12 -1.61 14.82
C GLY A 202 -7.41 -3.01 14.25
N ILE A 203 -8.57 -3.59 14.60
CA ILE A 203 -9.00 -4.88 14.06
C ILE A 203 -9.19 -4.80 12.54
N SER A 204 -9.81 -3.74 12.02
CA SER A 204 -10.05 -3.58 10.58
C SER A 204 -8.74 -3.46 9.80
N LEU A 205 -7.75 -2.72 10.33
CA LEU A 205 -6.41 -2.64 9.76
C LEU A 205 -5.70 -4.00 9.77
N ALA A 206 -5.85 -4.75 10.85
CA ALA A 206 -5.29 -6.09 10.97
C ALA A 206 -5.88 -7.03 9.90
N ARG A 207 -7.19 -6.98 9.67
CA ARG A 207 -7.90 -7.74 8.63
C ARG A 207 -7.51 -7.35 7.21
N LEU A 208 -7.00 -6.13 6.99
CA LEU A 208 -6.45 -5.68 5.71
C LEU A 208 -4.96 -6.04 5.52
N GLY A 209 -4.37 -6.81 6.44
CA GLY A 209 -2.94 -7.13 6.41
C GLY A 209 -2.01 -5.97 6.80
N MET A 210 -2.56 -4.85 7.26
CA MET A 210 -1.79 -3.67 7.69
C MET A 210 -1.29 -3.83 9.14
N HIS A 211 -0.48 -4.87 9.38
CA HIS A 211 -0.11 -5.33 10.72
C HIS A 211 0.57 -4.27 11.60
N ALA A 212 1.56 -3.54 11.07
CA ALA A 212 2.26 -2.50 11.84
C ALA A 212 1.31 -1.37 12.27
N ALA A 213 0.42 -0.93 11.36
CA ALA A 213 -0.57 0.10 11.67
C ALA A 213 -1.60 -0.42 12.68
N ALA A 214 -2.04 -1.68 12.55
CA ALA A 214 -2.95 -2.31 13.50
C ALA A 214 -2.35 -2.36 14.91
N LEU A 215 -1.09 -2.78 15.06
CA LEU A 215 -0.39 -2.81 16.35
C LEU A 215 -0.30 -1.42 16.98
N SER A 216 -0.10 -0.35 16.19
CA SER A 216 -0.07 1.02 16.73
C SER A 216 -1.39 1.42 17.42
N TYR A 217 -2.52 0.89 16.95
CA TYR A 217 -3.83 1.13 17.58
C TYR A 217 -4.17 0.08 18.64
N LEU A 218 -3.56 -1.11 18.60
CA LEU A 218 -3.87 -2.22 19.50
C LEU A 218 -2.77 -2.48 20.55
N GLU A 219 -1.77 -1.60 20.68
CA GLU A 219 -0.70 -1.73 21.68
C GLU A 219 -1.25 -1.84 23.10
N GLU A 220 -2.21 -0.97 23.42
CA GLU A 220 -2.99 -1.00 24.67
C GLU A 220 -4.48 -1.11 24.32
N PRO A 221 -5.01 -2.34 24.17
CA PRO A 221 -6.41 -2.57 23.80
C PRO A 221 -7.36 -2.40 24.99
N ASP A 222 -6.85 -2.22 26.21
CA ASP A 222 -7.66 -2.04 27.40
C ASP A 222 -8.49 -0.74 27.37
N GLY A 223 -9.68 -0.80 27.98
CA GLY A 223 -10.55 0.36 28.08
C GLY A 223 -11.91 0.06 28.72
N PRO A 224 -12.83 1.03 28.71
CA PRO A 224 -14.10 0.95 29.44
C PRO A 224 -15.12 -0.05 28.88
N ILE A 225 -14.83 -0.70 27.74
CA ILE A 225 -15.71 -1.69 27.10
C ILE A 225 -15.02 -3.06 27.15
N PRO A 226 -15.38 -3.95 28.10
CA PRO A 226 -14.67 -5.21 28.29
C PRO A 226 -14.61 -6.10 27.04
N VAL A 227 -15.72 -6.20 26.30
CA VAL A 227 -15.78 -7.01 25.08
C VAL A 227 -14.81 -6.48 24.01
N ALA A 228 -14.73 -5.16 23.82
CA ALA A 228 -13.81 -4.55 22.87
C ALA A 228 -12.34 -4.76 23.30
N ALA A 229 -12.04 -4.71 24.59
CA ALA A 229 -10.70 -4.97 25.08
C ALA A 229 -10.25 -6.41 24.78
N VAL A 230 -11.14 -7.39 24.97
CA VAL A 230 -10.88 -8.79 24.63
C VAL A 230 -10.68 -8.98 23.13
N ASP A 231 -11.56 -8.41 22.30
CA ASP A 231 -11.45 -8.51 20.83
C ASP A 231 -10.18 -7.84 20.30
N GLY A 232 -9.81 -6.68 20.85
CA GLY A 232 -8.58 -5.97 20.52
C GLY A 232 -7.32 -6.72 20.94
N ALA A 233 -7.30 -7.30 22.15
CA ALA A 233 -6.19 -8.10 22.65
C ALA A 233 -6.01 -9.40 21.85
N LEU A 234 -7.11 -10.06 21.48
CA LEU A 234 -7.06 -11.24 20.61
C LEU A 234 -6.48 -10.87 19.25
N ALA A 235 -6.98 -9.80 18.62
CA ALA A 235 -6.45 -9.32 17.35
C ALA A 235 -4.96 -8.95 17.45
N ARG A 236 -4.53 -8.29 18.54
CA ARG A 236 -3.12 -8.00 18.80
C ARG A 236 -2.28 -9.28 18.83
N GLY A 237 -2.69 -10.28 19.60
CA GLY A 237 -1.98 -11.57 19.69
C GLY A 237 -1.85 -12.26 18.33
N LEU A 238 -2.95 -12.31 17.55
CA LEU A 238 -2.93 -12.90 16.21
C LEU A 238 -2.06 -12.12 15.22
N VAL A 239 -2.01 -10.80 15.32
CA VAL A 239 -1.13 -9.96 14.49
C VAL A 239 0.34 -10.14 14.86
N LEU A 240 0.67 -10.20 16.15
CA LEU A 240 2.04 -10.46 16.62
C LEU A 240 2.58 -11.78 16.07
N ARG A 241 1.75 -12.82 16.06
CA ARG A 241 2.11 -14.13 15.50
C ARG A 241 2.55 -14.07 14.04
N VAL A 242 1.88 -13.26 13.22
CA VAL A 242 2.15 -13.15 11.78
C VAL A 242 3.28 -12.16 11.49
N HIS A 243 3.34 -11.06 12.24
CA HIS A 243 4.19 -9.91 11.91
C HIS A 243 5.51 -9.85 12.68
N VAL A 244 5.54 -10.41 13.89
CA VAL A 244 6.69 -10.32 14.82
C VAL A 244 7.26 -11.72 15.04
N ASP A 245 6.70 -12.49 15.97
CA ASP A 245 7.08 -13.87 16.26
C ASP A 245 6.02 -14.58 17.13
N GLU A 246 6.14 -15.90 17.25
CA GLU A 246 5.21 -16.74 18.04
C GLU A 246 5.35 -16.51 19.56
N GLU A 247 6.55 -16.15 20.05
CA GLU A 247 6.81 -16.00 21.49
C GLU A 247 6.04 -14.80 22.05
N SER A 248 6.12 -13.66 21.36
CA SER A 248 5.38 -12.44 21.65
C SER A 248 3.86 -12.64 21.58
N ALA A 249 3.40 -13.46 20.64
CA ALA A 249 1.98 -13.79 20.49
C ALA A 249 1.48 -14.68 21.63
N GLU A 250 2.27 -15.68 22.00
CA GLU A 250 1.95 -16.63 23.07
C GLU A 250 1.84 -15.92 24.43
N GLU A 251 2.73 -14.98 24.73
CA GLU A 251 2.65 -14.16 25.95
C GLU A 251 1.30 -13.42 26.05
N VAL A 252 0.93 -12.66 25.01
CA VAL A 252 -0.32 -11.90 24.98
C VAL A 252 -1.56 -12.81 25.05
N LEU A 253 -1.53 -13.94 24.33
CA LEU A 253 -2.67 -14.87 24.30
C LEU A 253 -2.84 -15.63 25.62
N GLN A 254 -1.74 -15.97 26.31
CA GLN A 254 -1.78 -16.62 27.62
C GLN A 254 -2.37 -15.68 28.68
N ASP A 255 -1.94 -14.42 28.69
CA ASP A 255 -2.50 -13.40 29.58
C ASP A 255 -3.99 -13.18 29.32
N LEU A 256 -4.37 -13.11 28.04
CA LEU A 256 -5.76 -12.96 27.64
C LEU A 256 -6.64 -14.15 28.06
N TYR A 257 -6.12 -15.38 27.92
CA TYR A 257 -6.80 -16.61 28.35
C TYR A 257 -6.92 -16.70 29.87
N ALA A 258 -5.89 -16.27 30.60
CA ALA A 258 -5.93 -16.23 32.06
C ALA A 258 -7.04 -15.30 32.57
N ALA A 259 -7.28 -14.18 31.87
CA ALA A 259 -8.35 -13.25 32.19
C ALA A 259 -9.73 -13.69 31.68
N ASN A 260 -9.81 -14.44 30.58
CA ASN A 260 -11.05 -14.81 29.88
C ASN A 260 -11.04 -16.30 29.43
N PRO A 261 -11.01 -17.26 30.37
CA PRO A 261 -10.84 -18.68 30.05
C PRO A 261 -12.01 -19.29 29.29
N GLU A 262 -13.19 -18.67 29.31
CA GLU A 262 -14.38 -19.07 28.58
C GLU A 262 -14.39 -18.66 27.10
N ASN A 263 -13.43 -17.84 26.65
CA ASN A 263 -13.38 -17.40 25.26
C ASN A 263 -12.77 -18.47 24.35
N GLU A 264 -13.64 -19.15 23.59
CA GLU A 264 -13.25 -20.24 22.67
C GLU A 264 -12.23 -19.81 21.62
N GLN A 265 -12.29 -18.57 21.12
CA GLN A 265 -11.35 -18.08 20.10
C GLN A 265 -9.95 -17.91 20.67
N VAL A 266 -9.83 -17.41 21.90
CA VAL A 266 -8.55 -17.27 22.60
C VAL A 266 -7.97 -18.66 22.89
N GLN A 267 -8.81 -19.60 23.33
CA GLN A 267 -8.41 -20.98 23.55
C GLN A 267 -7.94 -21.67 22.26
N HIS A 268 -8.64 -21.47 21.14
CA HIS A 268 -8.23 -21.98 19.83
C HIS A 268 -6.92 -21.36 19.36
N ALA A 269 -6.74 -20.05 19.53
CA ALA A 269 -5.52 -19.35 19.17
C ALA A 269 -4.29 -19.88 19.93
N LEU A 270 -4.45 -20.32 21.18
CA LEU A 270 -3.36 -20.94 21.96
C LEU A 270 -3.09 -22.40 21.56
N ASN A 271 -4.13 -23.17 21.25
CA ASN A 271 -3.99 -24.59 20.94
C ASN A 271 -3.53 -24.86 19.50
N ASP A 272 -3.87 -23.98 18.57
CA ASP A 272 -3.55 -24.12 17.15
C ASP A 272 -2.75 -22.91 16.65
N ARG A 273 -1.47 -23.14 16.34
CA ARG A 273 -0.57 -22.11 15.80
C ARG A 273 -0.94 -21.68 14.38
N SER A 274 -1.73 -22.49 13.66
CA SER A 274 -2.26 -22.10 12.34
C SER A 274 -3.49 -21.20 12.45
N PHE A 275 -4.10 -21.10 13.63
CA PHE A 275 -5.16 -20.15 13.88
C PHE A 275 -4.59 -18.72 13.83
N GLY A 276 -4.98 -18.00 12.79
CA GLY A 276 -4.50 -16.67 12.48
C GLY A 276 -5.63 -15.73 12.10
N ILE A 277 -5.28 -14.46 11.93
CA ILE A 277 -6.20 -13.48 11.38
C ILE A 277 -6.37 -13.73 9.88
N ALA A 278 -7.60 -14.02 9.44
CA ALA A 278 -7.91 -14.09 8.02
C ALA A 278 -7.79 -12.68 7.42
N THR A 279 -6.81 -12.50 6.53
CA THR A 279 -6.52 -11.23 5.87
C THR A 279 -7.14 -11.15 4.48
N THR A 280 -7.54 -9.94 4.09
CA THR A 280 -8.01 -9.60 2.74
C THR A 280 -7.43 -8.24 2.32
N THR A 281 -7.83 -7.73 1.16
CA THR A 281 -7.42 -6.41 0.66
C THR A 281 -8.64 -5.58 0.26
N ALA A 282 -8.48 -4.25 0.19
CA ALA A 282 -9.54 -3.36 -0.27
C ALA A 282 -10.05 -3.76 -1.67
N ASP A 283 -9.12 -4.09 -2.57
CA ASP A 283 -9.46 -4.44 -3.94
C ASP A 283 -10.24 -5.76 -4.04
N ARG A 284 -9.91 -6.76 -3.19
CA ARG A 284 -10.66 -8.05 -3.12
C ARG A 284 -12.08 -7.84 -2.61
N ILE A 285 -12.24 -7.01 -1.57
CA ILE A 285 -13.55 -6.62 -1.02
C ILE A 285 -14.42 -5.96 -2.10
N ASP A 286 -13.84 -5.10 -2.92
CA ASP A 286 -14.55 -4.36 -3.97
C ASP A 286 -14.89 -5.24 -5.19
N ALA A 287 -14.18 -6.35 -5.39
CA ALA A 287 -14.47 -7.32 -6.45
C ALA A 287 -15.42 -8.45 -6.04
N ARG A 288 -15.98 -8.41 -4.83
CA ARG A 288 -17.06 -9.33 -4.42
C ARG A 288 -18.22 -9.25 -5.40
N THR A 289 -18.78 -10.41 -5.77
CA THR A 289 -19.96 -10.44 -6.66
C THR A 289 -21.18 -9.86 -5.96
N ASP A 290 -21.34 -10.13 -4.66
CA ASP A 290 -22.22 -9.39 -3.77
C ASP A 290 -21.37 -8.59 -2.79
N PRO A 291 -21.38 -7.24 -2.87
CA PRO A 291 -20.58 -6.38 -1.99
C PRO A 291 -20.76 -6.65 -0.48
N TRP A 292 -21.90 -7.24 -0.09
CA TRP A 292 -22.29 -7.47 1.29
C TRP A 292 -22.09 -8.90 1.78
N ASP A 293 -21.72 -9.84 0.90
CA ASP A 293 -21.46 -11.23 1.25
C ASP A 293 -19.96 -11.54 1.16
N PRO A 294 -19.27 -11.69 2.31
CA PRO A 294 -17.86 -12.06 2.35
C PRO A 294 -17.54 -13.38 1.63
N ALA A 295 -18.51 -14.31 1.53
CA ALA A 295 -18.31 -15.58 0.86
C ALA A 295 -18.23 -15.47 -0.68
N THR A 296 -18.61 -14.31 -1.23
CA THR A 296 -18.47 -14.03 -2.68
C THR A 296 -17.17 -13.32 -3.03
N GLU A 297 -16.27 -13.16 -2.05
CA GLU A 297 -14.94 -12.61 -2.26
C GLU A 297 -14.10 -13.57 -3.13
N PRO A 298 -13.47 -13.06 -4.21
CA PRO A 298 -12.59 -13.87 -5.02
C PRO A 298 -11.42 -14.40 -4.19
N ASP A 299 -10.97 -15.62 -4.50
CA ASP A 299 -9.79 -16.20 -3.87
C ASP A 299 -8.54 -15.40 -4.24
N GLU A 300 -7.46 -15.50 -3.45
CA GLU A 300 -6.21 -14.77 -3.71
C GLU A 300 -5.66 -15.04 -5.12
N GLY A 301 -5.90 -16.25 -5.65
CA GLY A 301 -5.52 -16.65 -7.01
C GLY A 301 -6.39 -16.03 -8.11
N ASP A 302 -7.66 -15.71 -7.82
CA ASP A 302 -8.62 -15.14 -8.77
C ASP A 302 -8.52 -13.61 -8.85
N PHE A 303 -7.96 -12.98 -7.81
CA PHE A 303 -7.69 -11.53 -7.75
C PHE A 303 -6.37 -11.12 -8.45
N ILE A 304 -5.63 -12.09 -9.01
CA ILE A 304 -4.59 -11.77 -9.97
C ILE A 304 -5.31 -11.32 -11.25
N ASP A 305 -5.51 -10.01 -11.40
CA ASP A 305 -5.99 -9.38 -12.63
C ASP A 305 -5.33 -10.10 -13.83
N PRO A 306 -6.11 -10.82 -14.67
CA PRO A 306 -5.55 -11.55 -15.81
C PRO A 306 -4.75 -10.63 -16.72
N GLU A 307 -5.16 -9.36 -16.86
CA GLU A 307 -4.39 -8.35 -17.57
C GLU A 307 -3.12 -7.97 -16.82
N ALA A 308 -3.11 -7.94 -15.48
CA ALA A 308 -1.90 -7.72 -14.71
C ALA A 308 -0.93 -8.90 -14.81
N GLN A 309 -1.43 -10.13 -14.83
CA GLN A 309 -0.60 -11.31 -15.04
C GLN A 309 -0.04 -11.35 -16.46
N GLU A 310 -0.85 -10.99 -17.44
CA GLU A 310 -0.41 -10.84 -18.82
C GLU A 310 0.60 -9.70 -18.98
N ARG A 311 0.37 -8.53 -18.37
CA ARG A 311 1.33 -7.42 -18.33
C ARG A 311 2.65 -7.84 -17.67
N LYS A 312 2.60 -8.55 -16.55
CA LYS A 312 3.81 -9.08 -15.87
C LYS A 312 4.54 -10.10 -16.73
N ALA A 313 3.82 -10.98 -17.42
CA ALA A 313 4.40 -11.96 -18.34
C ALA A 313 5.04 -11.29 -19.56
N GLN A 314 4.39 -10.27 -20.13
CA GLN A 314 4.94 -9.45 -21.22
C GLN A 314 6.20 -8.71 -20.78
N LEU A 315 6.16 -8.07 -19.60
CA LEU A 315 7.31 -7.36 -19.03
C LEU A 315 8.50 -8.30 -18.77
N LEU A 316 8.22 -9.51 -18.26
CA LEU A 316 9.25 -10.53 -18.07
C LEU A 316 9.85 -10.96 -19.40
N ALA A 317 9.03 -11.23 -20.42
CA ALA A 317 9.51 -11.61 -21.75
C ALA A 317 10.33 -10.51 -22.42
N GLU A 318 9.91 -9.25 -22.28
CA GLU A 318 10.65 -8.09 -22.76
C GLU A 318 12.03 -8.00 -22.08
N ALA A 319 12.06 -8.09 -20.74
CA ALA A 319 13.30 -8.01 -19.98
C ALA A 319 14.25 -9.17 -20.28
N GLU A 320 13.74 -10.38 -20.54
CA GLU A 320 14.55 -11.53 -20.96
C GLU A 320 15.15 -11.34 -22.35
N ARG A 321 14.40 -10.72 -23.27
CA ARG A 321 14.92 -10.35 -24.59
C ARG A 321 16.00 -9.29 -24.48
N GLU A 322 15.76 -8.21 -23.73
CA GLU A 322 16.74 -7.16 -23.46
C GLU A 322 18.01 -7.76 -22.85
N LEU A 323 17.89 -8.64 -21.84
CA LEU A 323 19.03 -9.31 -21.24
C LEU A 323 19.78 -10.19 -22.26
N GLY A 324 19.06 -10.83 -23.18
CA GLY A 324 19.61 -11.66 -24.25
C GLY A 324 20.49 -10.88 -25.22
N GLU A 325 20.12 -9.64 -25.54
CA GLU A 325 20.84 -8.73 -26.44
C GLU A 325 22.15 -8.20 -25.84
N PHE A 326 22.31 -8.18 -24.51
CA PHE A 326 23.59 -7.80 -23.91
C PHE A 326 24.68 -8.85 -24.19
N ILE A 327 25.75 -8.36 -24.81
CA ILE A 327 26.98 -9.07 -25.12
C ILE A 327 27.75 -9.32 -23.80
N GLY A 328 28.34 -10.51 -23.64
CA GLY A 328 29.33 -10.77 -22.57
C GLY A 328 28.81 -10.95 -21.13
N LEU A 329 27.53 -11.26 -20.90
CA LEU A 329 26.91 -11.35 -19.56
C LEU A 329 26.29 -12.71 -19.19
N ASP A 330 26.94 -13.81 -19.55
CA ASP A 330 26.42 -15.17 -19.29
C ASP A 330 26.19 -15.47 -17.80
N GLU A 331 27.02 -14.91 -16.91
CA GLU A 331 26.84 -15.07 -15.48
C GLU A 331 25.54 -14.41 -14.99
N VAL A 332 25.22 -13.22 -15.48
CA VAL A 332 23.97 -12.50 -15.19
C VAL A 332 22.77 -13.32 -15.68
N LYS A 333 22.83 -13.80 -16.93
CA LYS A 333 21.80 -14.65 -17.54
C LYS A 333 21.53 -15.90 -16.69
N ASN A 334 22.59 -16.57 -16.24
CA ASN A 334 22.48 -17.72 -15.35
C ASN A 334 21.87 -17.40 -13.98
N GLN A 335 22.23 -16.26 -13.37
CA GLN A 335 21.65 -15.85 -12.10
C GLN A 335 20.16 -15.55 -12.21
N VAL A 336 19.73 -14.88 -13.28
CA VAL A 336 18.31 -14.63 -13.57
C VAL A 336 17.54 -15.94 -13.70
N GLN A 337 18.07 -16.94 -14.42
CA GLN A 337 17.43 -18.25 -14.53
C GLN A 337 17.31 -18.99 -13.19
N ARG A 338 18.32 -18.89 -12.32
CA ARG A 338 18.26 -19.43 -10.95
C ARG A 338 17.18 -18.75 -10.12
N LEU A 339 17.02 -17.43 -10.26
CA LEU A 339 15.98 -16.68 -9.57
C LEU A 339 14.58 -17.14 -10.01
N LYS A 340 14.33 -17.24 -11.33
CA LYS A 340 13.05 -17.76 -11.87
C LYS A 340 12.71 -19.12 -11.28
N SER A 341 13.69 -20.03 -11.28
CA SER A 341 13.54 -21.37 -10.73
C SER A 341 13.19 -21.34 -9.24
N SER A 342 13.82 -20.44 -8.47
CA SER A 342 13.53 -20.28 -7.04
C SER A 342 12.13 -19.76 -6.78
N VAL A 343 11.63 -18.81 -7.57
CA VAL A 343 10.27 -18.26 -7.44
C VAL A 343 9.24 -19.33 -7.78
N ALA A 344 9.40 -20.02 -8.91
CA ALA A 344 8.49 -21.10 -9.33
C ALA A 344 8.38 -22.21 -8.28
N MET A 345 9.51 -22.64 -7.71
CA MET A 345 9.51 -23.64 -6.63
C MET A 345 8.96 -23.07 -5.31
N GLY A 346 9.09 -21.77 -5.05
CA GLY A 346 8.49 -21.09 -3.92
C GLY A 346 6.96 -21.13 -3.98
N LEU A 347 6.38 -20.72 -5.12
CA LEU A 347 4.94 -20.76 -5.36
C LEU A 347 4.37 -22.18 -5.18
N MET A 348 5.01 -23.18 -5.81
CA MET A 348 4.59 -24.57 -5.69
C MET A 348 4.66 -25.13 -4.26
N ARG A 349 5.58 -24.61 -3.42
CA ARG A 349 5.66 -24.95 -1.99
C ARG A 349 4.53 -24.28 -1.21
N GLN A 350 4.25 -23.02 -1.50
CA GLN A 350 3.17 -22.25 -0.87
C GLN A 350 1.79 -22.88 -1.14
N GLU A 351 1.50 -23.27 -2.39
CA GLU A 351 0.27 -23.99 -2.77
C GLU A 351 0.06 -25.30 -1.98
N ARG A 352 1.13 -25.89 -1.47
CA ARG A 352 1.12 -27.14 -0.69
C ARG A 352 1.22 -26.89 0.82
N GLY A 353 1.10 -25.64 1.27
CA GLY A 353 1.22 -25.25 2.68
C GLY A 353 2.61 -25.48 3.28
N LEU A 354 3.65 -25.60 2.44
CA LEU A 354 5.02 -25.80 2.90
C LEU A 354 5.68 -24.45 3.17
N ALA A 355 6.45 -24.36 4.26
CA ALA A 355 7.22 -23.17 4.58
C ALA A 355 8.14 -22.77 3.41
N VAL A 356 8.02 -21.50 3.00
CA VAL A 356 8.89 -20.85 2.03
C VAL A 356 9.75 -19.87 2.82
N ALA A 357 11.05 -20.13 2.86
CA ALA A 357 11.98 -19.20 3.50
C ALA A 357 12.01 -17.89 2.69
N GLN A 358 11.72 -16.77 3.34
CA GLN A 358 11.93 -15.46 2.73
C GLN A 358 13.43 -15.22 2.59
N ARG A 359 13.87 -14.93 1.37
CA ARG A 359 15.28 -14.71 1.05
C ARG A 359 15.48 -13.23 0.77
N THR A 360 16.62 -12.68 1.18
CA THR A 360 17.03 -11.35 0.73
C THR A 360 17.38 -11.40 -0.75
N HIS A 361 16.97 -10.36 -1.48
CA HIS A 361 17.12 -10.25 -2.93
C HIS A 361 18.10 -9.14 -3.35
N HIS A 362 18.81 -8.54 -2.38
CA HIS A 362 19.82 -7.51 -2.60
C HIS A 362 21.02 -8.05 -3.40
N LEU A 363 21.61 -7.20 -4.24
CA LEU A 363 22.66 -7.59 -5.17
C LEU A 363 23.87 -6.67 -5.08
N ILE A 364 25.04 -7.23 -5.36
CA ILE A 364 26.30 -6.50 -5.55
C ILE A 364 26.64 -6.55 -7.04
N PHE A 365 26.82 -5.39 -7.68
CA PHE A 365 27.28 -5.27 -9.06
C PHE A 365 28.74 -4.81 -9.08
N ALA A 366 29.66 -5.76 -9.24
CA ALA A 366 31.09 -5.49 -9.17
C ALA A 366 31.70 -5.41 -10.57
N GLY A 367 32.31 -4.28 -10.93
CA GLY A 367 33.06 -4.17 -12.18
C GLY A 367 33.43 -2.76 -12.60
N PRO A 368 34.28 -2.61 -13.64
CA PRO A 368 34.70 -1.31 -14.17
C PRO A 368 33.56 -0.44 -14.71
N PRO A 369 33.74 0.88 -14.86
CA PRO A 369 32.76 1.76 -15.46
C PRO A 369 32.52 1.39 -16.92
N GLY A 370 31.28 1.59 -17.37
CA GLY A 370 30.88 1.32 -18.75
C GLY A 370 30.71 -0.16 -19.11
N THR A 371 30.62 -1.05 -18.13
CA THR A 371 30.29 -2.48 -18.32
C THR A 371 28.79 -2.80 -18.21
N GLY A 372 27.92 -1.78 -18.25
CA GLY A 372 26.46 -1.99 -18.31
C GLY A 372 25.73 -2.17 -16.97
N LYS A 373 26.40 -2.02 -15.82
CA LYS A 373 25.80 -2.17 -14.46
C LYS A 373 24.44 -1.47 -14.30
N THR A 374 24.38 -0.16 -14.57
CA THR A 374 23.17 0.65 -14.42
C THR A 374 22.05 0.18 -15.36
N THR A 375 22.40 -0.17 -16.59
CA THR A 375 21.44 -0.68 -17.58
C THR A 375 20.86 -2.03 -17.15
N ILE A 376 21.72 -2.94 -16.68
CA ILE A 376 21.30 -4.25 -16.17
C ILE A 376 20.47 -4.13 -14.90
N ALA A 377 20.69 -3.11 -14.05
CA ALA A 377 19.84 -2.89 -12.88
C ALA A 377 18.38 -2.65 -13.26
N ARG A 378 18.14 -1.94 -14.38
CA ARG A 378 16.79 -1.70 -14.92
C ARG A 378 16.16 -2.99 -15.45
N VAL A 379 16.93 -3.80 -16.18
CA VAL A 379 16.47 -5.11 -16.65
C VAL A 379 16.13 -6.03 -15.47
N VAL A 380 16.96 -6.05 -14.43
CA VAL A 380 16.71 -6.82 -13.20
C VAL A 380 15.44 -6.34 -12.49
N ALA A 381 15.19 -5.03 -12.43
CA ALA A 381 13.96 -4.48 -11.87
C ALA A 381 12.71 -4.95 -12.64
N LYS A 382 12.75 -4.93 -13.98
CA LYS A 382 11.68 -5.48 -14.83
C LYS A 382 11.46 -6.97 -14.57
N ILE A 383 12.53 -7.75 -14.48
CA ILE A 383 12.46 -9.20 -14.18
C ILE A 383 11.79 -9.43 -12.81
N TYR A 384 12.18 -8.68 -11.78
CA TYR A 384 11.64 -8.83 -10.43
C TYR A 384 10.16 -8.44 -10.37
N CYS A 385 9.77 -7.38 -11.08
CA CYS A 385 8.38 -6.97 -11.25
C CYS A 385 7.56 -8.04 -12.00
N GLY A 386 8.08 -8.55 -13.12
CA GLY A 386 7.45 -9.60 -13.92
C GLY A 386 7.30 -10.94 -13.19
N LEU A 387 8.21 -11.25 -12.26
CA LEU A 387 8.12 -12.41 -11.36
C LEU A 387 7.24 -12.17 -10.12
N GLY A 388 6.72 -10.95 -9.93
CA GLY A 388 5.88 -10.60 -8.79
C GLY A 388 6.63 -10.40 -7.47
N LEU A 389 7.96 -10.28 -7.49
CA LEU A 389 8.78 -9.99 -6.30
C LEU A 389 8.74 -8.51 -5.92
N LEU A 390 8.50 -7.63 -6.89
CA LEU A 390 8.34 -6.19 -6.70
C LEU A 390 7.03 -5.75 -7.37
N LYS A 391 6.42 -4.65 -6.90
CA LYS A 391 5.20 -4.13 -7.52
C LYS A 391 5.48 -3.20 -8.71
N LYS A 392 6.68 -2.61 -8.76
CA LYS A 392 7.10 -1.64 -9.77
C LYS A 392 8.47 -2.01 -10.32
N GLU A 393 8.71 -1.67 -11.59
CA GLU A 393 10.02 -1.82 -12.26
C GLU A 393 10.93 -0.59 -12.11
N ASN A 394 10.58 0.36 -11.24
CA ASN A 394 11.34 1.59 -11.07
C ASN A 394 12.70 1.32 -10.42
N VAL A 395 13.72 1.96 -10.99
CA VAL A 395 15.06 2.02 -10.41
C VAL A 395 15.32 3.44 -9.97
N LYS A 396 15.50 3.64 -8.67
CA LYS A 396 15.97 4.90 -8.09
C LYS A 396 17.48 4.87 -8.00
N GLU A 397 18.14 5.56 -8.92
CA GLU A 397 19.59 5.75 -8.90
C GLU A 397 19.96 6.86 -7.90
N VAL A 398 20.98 6.58 -7.09
CA VAL A 398 21.39 7.43 -5.96
C VAL A 398 22.90 7.44 -5.86
N HIS A 399 23.45 8.63 -5.60
CA HIS A 399 24.85 8.84 -5.29
C HIS A 399 25.03 9.30 -3.85
N ARG A 400 26.28 9.31 -3.37
CA ARG A 400 26.64 9.78 -2.03
C ARG A 400 26.05 11.15 -1.67
N ALA A 401 26.05 12.08 -2.61
CA ALA A 401 25.59 13.46 -2.38
C ALA A 401 24.09 13.54 -2.08
N ASP A 402 23.32 12.55 -2.52
CA ASP A 402 21.87 12.51 -2.31
C ASP A 402 21.52 12.01 -0.90
N LEU A 403 22.34 11.11 -0.35
CA LEU A 403 22.12 10.47 0.96
C LEU A 403 22.61 11.33 2.12
N ILE A 404 23.72 12.06 1.94
CA ILE A 404 24.40 12.76 3.05
C ILE A 404 23.86 14.19 3.20
N GLY A 405 23.36 14.52 4.40
CA GLY A 405 22.96 15.87 4.80
C GLY A 405 24.14 16.74 5.24
N GLN A 406 23.92 18.05 5.36
CA GLN A 406 24.93 18.99 5.85
C GLN A 406 24.86 19.19 7.38
N HIS A 407 23.73 18.84 7.99
CA HIS A 407 23.46 19.02 9.43
C HIS A 407 23.17 17.70 10.14
N ILE A 408 23.33 17.69 11.47
CA ILE A 408 23.03 16.53 12.33
C ILE A 408 21.55 16.15 12.21
N GLY A 409 21.26 14.86 12.01
CA GLY A 409 19.89 14.32 11.82
C GLY A 409 19.33 14.47 10.39
N GLU A 410 19.93 15.32 9.54
CA GLU A 410 19.46 15.52 8.16
C GLU A 410 19.75 14.30 7.28
N THR A 411 20.87 13.61 7.50
CA THR A 411 21.28 12.42 6.73
C THR A 411 20.31 11.26 6.88
N GLU A 412 19.83 11.00 8.10
CA GLU A 412 18.84 9.94 8.36
C GLU A 412 17.52 10.26 7.64
N ALA A 413 17.02 11.49 7.79
CA ALA A 413 15.78 11.92 7.12
C ALA A 413 15.88 11.85 5.60
N LYS A 414 17.02 12.30 5.01
CA LYS A 414 17.27 12.20 3.56
C LYS A 414 17.35 10.76 3.08
N THR A 415 18.08 9.92 3.81
CA THR A 415 18.23 8.50 3.48
C THR A 415 16.87 7.79 3.50
N ASN A 416 16.06 8.01 4.54
CA ASN A 416 14.70 7.48 4.62
C ASN A 416 13.82 7.98 3.48
N ALA A 417 13.80 9.28 3.18
CA ALA A 417 13.01 9.83 2.09
C ALA A 417 13.39 9.23 0.71
N ILE A 418 14.68 8.99 0.48
CA ILE A 418 15.16 8.33 -0.73
C ILE A 418 14.70 6.88 -0.78
N ILE A 419 14.84 6.14 0.32
CA ILE A 419 14.39 4.75 0.42
C ILE A 419 12.88 4.65 0.20
N ASP A 420 12.10 5.54 0.82
CA ASP A 420 10.64 5.62 0.65
C ASP A 420 10.25 5.84 -0.81
N SER A 421 11.01 6.67 -1.54
CA SER A 421 10.82 6.86 -2.98
C SER A 421 11.17 5.65 -3.83
N ALA A 422 11.98 4.73 -3.31
CA ALA A 422 12.41 3.49 -3.97
C ALA A 422 11.62 2.26 -3.52
N LEU A 423 10.70 2.39 -2.56
CA LEU A 423 9.84 1.29 -2.11
C LEU A 423 8.99 0.72 -3.24
N ASP A 424 8.75 -0.58 -3.13
CA ASP A 424 8.11 -1.44 -4.12
C ASP A 424 8.91 -1.58 -5.43
N GLY A 425 10.19 -1.21 -5.41
CA GLY A 425 11.10 -1.17 -6.55
C GLY A 425 12.57 -1.41 -6.17
N VAL A 426 13.49 -0.85 -6.95
CA VAL A 426 14.94 -1.02 -6.79
C VAL A 426 15.61 0.29 -6.40
N LEU A 427 16.45 0.25 -5.36
CA LEU A 427 17.37 1.32 -4.99
C LEU A 427 18.78 0.98 -5.50
N PHE A 428 19.30 1.75 -6.45
CA PHE A 428 20.62 1.53 -7.03
C PHE A 428 21.61 2.57 -6.49
N LEU A 429 22.59 2.12 -5.69
CA LEU A 429 23.66 2.95 -5.17
C LEU A 429 24.91 2.77 -6.02
N ASP A 430 25.21 3.76 -6.85
CA ASP A 430 26.45 3.76 -7.63
C ASP A 430 27.62 4.28 -6.77
N GLU A 431 28.78 3.63 -6.92
CA GLU A 431 29.98 3.88 -6.13
C GLU A 431 29.73 3.88 -4.61
N ALA A 432 29.01 2.86 -4.11
CA ALA A 432 28.58 2.78 -2.70
C ALA A 432 29.74 2.93 -1.69
N TYR A 433 30.95 2.51 -2.06
CA TYR A 433 32.16 2.67 -1.26
C TYR A 433 32.49 4.14 -0.92
N ALA A 434 32.01 5.10 -1.73
CA ALA A 434 32.18 6.53 -1.48
C ALA A 434 31.54 6.99 -0.16
N LEU A 435 30.57 6.25 0.38
CA LEU A 435 29.98 6.51 1.69
C LEU A 435 30.99 6.38 2.84
N VAL A 436 32.06 5.58 2.64
CA VAL A 436 33.10 5.29 3.65
C VAL A 436 34.44 5.98 3.32
N ALA A 437 34.66 6.39 2.06
CA ALA A 437 35.99 6.65 1.51
C ALA A 437 36.75 7.91 1.99
N THR A 438 36.18 8.78 2.86
CA THR A 438 36.92 9.96 3.33
C THR A 438 37.37 9.81 4.77
N GLY A 439 38.68 9.68 5.00
CA GLY A 439 39.34 9.75 6.31
C GLY A 439 39.24 11.10 7.04
N ALA A 440 38.22 11.92 6.73
CA ALA A 440 37.80 13.07 7.50
C ALA A 440 36.69 12.62 8.46
N LYS A 441 36.75 13.08 9.72
CA LYS A 441 35.81 12.81 10.83
C LYS A 441 34.33 13.13 10.52
N ASN A 442 33.69 12.43 9.60
CA ASN A 442 32.31 12.66 9.19
C ASN A 442 31.47 11.41 9.48
N ASP A 443 30.94 11.34 10.69
CA ASP A 443 30.06 10.27 11.20
C ASP A 443 28.78 10.06 10.34
N PHE A 444 28.44 11.03 9.50
CA PHE A 444 27.22 11.02 8.69
C PHE A 444 27.16 9.88 7.66
N GLY A 445 28.29 9.43 7.11
CA GLY A 445 28.30 8.31 6.17
C GLY A 445 27.87 6.98 6.81
N LEU A 446 28.30 6.76 8.06
CA LEU A 446 27.92 5.59 8.84
C LEU A 446 26.43 5.62 9.20
N VAL A 447 25.90 6.79 9.55
CA VAL A 447 24.45 6.97 9.81
C VAL A 447 23.61 6.57 8.59
N ALA A 448 24.02 6.94 7.38
CA ALA A 448 23.33 6.53 6.16
C ALA A 448 23.36 5.01 5.95
N ILE A 449 24.51 4.36 6.25
CA ILE A 449 24.67 2.90 6.15
C ILE A 449 23.78 2.18 7.17
N ASP A 450 23.76 2.66 8.42
CA ASP A 450 22.95 2.07 9.48
C ASP A 450 21.45 2.20 9.17
N THR A 451 21.04 3.36 8.66
CA THR A 451 19.66 3.60 8.19
C THR A 451 19.30 2.66 7.03
N LEU A 452 20.20 2.51 6.06
CA LEU A 452 20.01 1.60 4.93
C LEU A 452 19.88 0.15 5.40
N LEU A 453 20.73 -0.31 6.31
CA LEU A 453 20.68 -1.67 6.86
C LEU A 453 19.36 -1.96 7.60
N ALA A 454 18.87 -1.00 8.38
CA ALA A 454 17.58 -1.14 9.08
C ALA A 454 16.42 -1.28 8.09
N ARG A 455 16.39 -0.44 7.05
CA ARG A 455 15.33 -0.49 6.01
C ARG A 455 15.44 -1.73 5.12
N MET A 456 16.65 -2.20 4.84
CA MET A 456 16.86 -3.46 4.12
C MET A 456 16.27 -4.67 4.86
N GLU A 457 16.24 -4.65 6.20
CA GLU A 457 15.60 -5.71 6.99
C GLU A 457 14.07 -5.52 7.07
N ASN A 458 13.64 -4.31 7.41
CA ASN A 458 12.23 -4.00 7.67
C ASN A 458 11.35 -4.04 6.40
N ASP A 459 11.93 -3.73 5.23
CA ASP A 459 11.21 -3.63 3.96
C ASP A 459 11.69 -4.68 2.93
N ARG A 460 12.24 -5.81 3.40
CA ARG A 460 12.89 -6.84 2.56
C ARG A 460 11.99 -7.47 1.47
N ASP A 461 10.68 -7.38 1.64
CA ASP A 461 9.64 -7.85 0.71
C ASP A 461 9.24 -6.78 -0.32
N ARG A 462 9.61 -5.52 -0.09
CA ARG A 462 9.22 -4.37 -0.91
C ARG A 462 10.39 -3.62 -1.52
N LEU A 463 11.62 -3.84 -1.04
CA LEU A 463 12.79 -3.07 -1.45
C LEU A 463 13.93 -4.00 -1.87
N VAL A 464 14.48 -3.75 -3.07
CA VAL A 464 15.72 -4.38 -3.50
C VAL A 464 16.81 -3.33 -3.65
N VAL A 465 17.81 -3.41 -2.78
CA VAL A 465 19.02 -2.60 -2.87
C VAL A 465 20.06 -3.28 -3.76
N ILE A 466 20.59 -2.53 -4.73
CA ILE A 466 21.72 -2.91 -5.57
C ILE A 466 22.86 -1.93 -5.29
N ILE A 467 24.00 -2.43 -4.84
CA ILE A 467 25.22 -1.63 -4.70
C ILE A 467 26.16 -1.88 -5.87
N ALA A 468 26.75 -0.83 -6.42
CA ALA A 468 27.66 -0.92 -7.56
C ALA A 468 29.01 -0.25 -7.30
N GLY A 469 30.06 -0.75 -7.96
CA GLY A 469 31.41 -0.24 -7.82
C GLY A 469 32.47 -1.22 -8.28
N TYR A 470 33.74 -0.89 -8.05
CA TYR A 470 34.85 -1.80 -8.31
C TYR A 470 34.91 -2.88 -7.24
N ARG A 471 35.29 -4.10 -7.63
CA ARG A 471 35.30 -5.27 -6.73
C ARG A 471 36.08 -5.02 -5.44
N ALA A 472 37.32 -4.56 -5.55
CA ALA A 472 38.17 -4.30 -4.40
C ALA A 472 37.62 -3.21 -3.46
N ASP A 473 36.95 -2.20 -4.01
CA ASP A 473 36.38 -1.10 -3.22
C ASP A 473 35.07 -1.53 -2.54
N LEU A 474 34.26 -2.34 -3.22
CA LEU A 474 33.06 -2.96 -2.63
C LEU A 474 33.42 -3.96 -1.53
N ASP A 475 34.46 -4.77 -1.70
CA ASP A 475 34.90 -5.71 -0.65
C ASP A 475 35.30 -4.95 0.62
N ARG A 476 36.05 -3.83 0.48
CA ARG A 476 36.37 -2.94 1.61
C ARG A 476 35.13 -2.30 2.24
N PHE A 477 34.16 -1.89 1.43
CA PHE A 477 32.89 -1.34 1.91
C PHE A 477 32.11 -2.39 2.73
N LEU A 478 32.00 -3.61 2.24
CA LEU A 478 31.32 -4.70 2.93
C LEU A 478 32.05 -5.10 4.23
N ASP A 479 33.37 -4.99 4.29
CA ASP A 479 34.17 -5.24 5.51
C ASP A 479 33.99 -4.16 6.59
N THR A 480 33.32 -3.05 6.28
CA THR A 480 33.10 -1.97 7.25
C THR A 480 32.04 -2.34 8.30
N ASN A 481 31.08 -3.21 7.95
CA ASN A 481 30.01 -3.65 8.86
C ASN A 481 29.56 -5.08 8.50
N GLU A 482 29.58 -5.99 9.48
CA GLU A 482 29.17 -7.39 9.31
C GLU A 482 27.71 -7.52 8.81
N GLY A 483 26.85 -6.56 9.17
CA GLY A 483 25.49 -6.41 8.66
C GLY A 483 25.45 -6.36 7.13
N LEU A 484 26.35 -5.61 6.48
CA LEU A 484 26.40 -5.52 5.02
C LEU A 484 26.69 -6.87 4.37
N ARG A 485 27.70 -7.61 4.86
CA ARG A 485 28.03 -8.95 4.33
C ARG A 485 26.88 -9.93 4.47
N SER A 486 26.15 -9.88 5.59
CA SER A 486 25.01 -10.79 5.82
C SER A 486 23.80 -10.50 4.92
N ARG A 487 23.54 -9.23 4.57
CA ARG A 487 22.41 -8.86 3.71
C ARG A 487 22.72 -8.99 2.21
N PHE A 488 23.95 -8.67 1.80
CA PHE A 488 24.42 -8.77 0.42
C PHE A 488 25.08 -10.13 0.15
N THR A 489 24.26 -11.18 0.04
CA THR A 489 24.75 -12.56 -0.16
C THR A 489 25.05 -12.92 -1.61
N ARG A 490 24.68 -12.06 -2.57
CA ARG A 490 24.78 -12.31 -4.01
C ARG A 490 25.58 -11.21 -4.68
N SER A 491 26.58 -11.63 -5.46
CA SER A 491 27.40 -10.76 -6.29
C SER A 491 27.27 -11.17 -7.75
N ILE A 492 27.26 -10.17 -8.62
CA ILE A 492 27.30 -10.29 -10.06
C ILE A 492 28.55 -9.53 -10.53
N ASP A 493 29.44 -10.25 -11.18
CA ASP A 493 30.68 -9.69 -11.73
C ASP A 493 30.46 -9.22 -13.17
N PHE A 494 30.90 -7.99 -13.43
CA PHE A 494 30.84 -7.32 -14.72
C PHE A 494 32.28 -7.11 -15.21
N PRO A 495 32.86 -8.09 -15.93
CA PRO A 495 34.23 -7.98 -16.43
C PRO A 495 34.35 -6.85 -17.46
N SER A 496 35.57 -6.38 -17.68
CA SER A 496 35.89 -5.52 -18.83
C SER A 496 35.57 -6.28 -20.12
N TYR A 497 35.02 -5.59 -21.11
CA TYR A 497 34.74 -6.21 -22.41
C TYR A 497 36.04 -6.55 -23.12
N THR A 498 35.99 -7.60 -23.93
CA THR A 498 37.05 -7.91 -24.89
C THR A 498 37.04 -6.90 -26.05
N PRO A 499 38.16 -6.71 -26.75
CA PRO A 499 38.21 -5.83 -27.92
C PRO A 499 37.16 -6.16 -28.98
N ALA A 500 36.93 -7.45 -29.25
CA ALA A 500 35.91 -7.89 -30.20
C ALA A 500 34.49 -7.52 -29.75
N GLU A 501 34.16 -7.70 -28.47
CA GLU A 501 32.86 -7.29 -27.92
C GLU A 501 32.65 -5.77 -27.99
N LEU A 502 33.71 -4.96 -27.81
CA LEU A 502 33.61 -3.50 -27.94
C LEU A 502 33.36 -3.06 -29.38
N VAL A 503 33.93 -3.75 -30.37
CA VAL A 503 33.64 -3.51 -31.79
C VAL A 503 32.18 -3.89 -32.12
N GLU A 504 31.71 -5.02 -31.59
CA GLU A 504 30.31 -5.44 -31.74
C GLU A 504 29.35 -4.42 -31.12
N ILE A 505 29.66 -3.91 -29.92
CA ILE A 505 28.90 -2.82 -29.28
C ILE A 505 28.90 -1.57 -30.17
N ALA A 506 30.04 -1.18 -30.75
CA ALA A 506 30.13 -0.03 -31.64
C ALA A 506 29.22 -0.21 -32.88
N HIS A 507 29.25 -1.40 -33.48
CA HIS A 507 28.43 -1.75 -34.63
C HIS A 507 26.93 -1.63 -34.31
N VAL A 508 26.48 -2.27 -33.22
CA VAL A 508 25.07 -2.22 -32.79
C VAL A 508 24.64 -0.78 -32.48
N MET A 509 25.49 0.01 -31.82
CA MET A 509 25.18 1.42 -31.54
C MET A 509 25.03 2.26 -32.80
N ALA A 510 25.86 2.02 -33.82
CA ALA A 510 25.76 2.71 -35.09
C ALA A 510 24.51 2.29 -35.89
N GLU A 511 24.20 0.99 -35.95
CA GLU A 511 23.00 0.49 -36.64
C GLU A 511 21.72 1.09 -36.07
N HIS A 512 21.62 1.24 -34.74
CA HIS A 512 20.48 1.89 -34.10
C HIS A 512 20.33 3.39 -34.43
N ARG A 513 21.35 4.00 -35.03
CA ARG A 513 21.41 5.42 -35.41
C ARG A 513 21.45 5.60 -36.93
N ASP A 514 21.11 4.56 -37.69
CA ASP A 514 21.21 4.55 -39.15
C ASP A 514 22.63 4.87 -39.66
N SER A 515 23.66 4.48 -38.90
CA SER A 515 25.07 4.65 -39.25
C SER A 515 25.73 3.29 -39.48
N VAL A 516 26.70 3.21 -40.40
CA VAL A 516 27.46 1.97 -40.69
C VAL A 516 28.95 2.29 -40.73
N PHE A 517 29.75 1.44 -40.08
CA PHE A 517 31.21 1.56 -40.15
C PHE A 517 31.76 0.83 -41.38
N GLU A 518 32.72 1.45 -42.07
CA GLU A 518 33.51 0.70 -43.04
C GLU A 518 34.38 -0.35 -42.35
N GLN A 519 34.72 -1.42 -43.07
CA GLN A 519 35.51 -2.52 -42.50
C GLN A 519 36.88 -2.08 -41.97
N ALA A 520 37.52 -1.09 -42.60
CA ALA A 520 38.79 -0.55 -42.13
C ALA A 520 38.65 0.15 -40.76
N ALA A 521 37.55 0.87 -40.53
CA ALA A 521 37.25 1.52 -39.26
C ALA A 521 37.06 0.49 -38.14
N LEU A 522 36.31 -0.59 -38.40
CA LEU A 522 36.12 -1.69 -37.45
C LEU A 522 37.46 -2.34 -37.05
N ASN A 523 38.33 -2.60 -38.04
CA ASN A 523 39.65 -3.19 -37.80
C ASN A 523 40.56 -2.26 -36.97
N ASP A 524 40.50 -0.95 -37.20
CA ASP A 524 41.29 0.02 -36.45
C ASP A 524 40.76 0.22 -35.03
N MET A 525 39.43 0.18 -34.84
CA MET A 525 38.82 0.12 -33.51
C MET A 525 39.25 -1.13 -32.73
N GLU A 526 39.27 -2.29 -33.37
CA GLU A 526 39.69 -3.54 -32.71
C GLU A 526 41.13 -3.46 -32.20
N LYS A 527 42.06 -2.95 -33.03
CA LYS A 527 43.47 -2.72 -32.62
C LYS A 527 43.56 -1.73 -31.47
N LEU A 528 42.86 -0.59 -31.57
CA LEU A 528 42.81 0.44 -30.53
C LEU A 528 42.34 -0.15 -29.19
N PHE A 529 41.26 -0.92 -29.21
CA PHE A 529 40.73 -1.56 -28.00
C PHE A 529 41.67 -2.64 -27.46
N ALA A 530 42.36 -3.39 -28.32
CA ALA A 530 43.38 -4.35 -27.91
C ALA A 530 44.56 -3.68 -27.20
N ASP A 531 45.03 -2.55 -27.73
CA ASP A 531 46.12 -1.76 -27.11
C ASP A 531 45.69 -1.21 -25.74
N LEU A 532 44.47 -0.69 -25.63
CA LEU A 532 43.92 -0.20 -24.35
C LEU A 532 43.69 -1.32 -23.33
N ALA A 533 43.32 -2.52 -23.80
CA ALA A 533 43.15 -3.70 -22.94
C ALA A 533 44.50 -4.23 -22.41
N ALA A 534 45.57 -4.10 -23.19
CA ALA A 534 46.93 -4.49 -22.81
C ALA A 534 47.65 -3.43 -21.94
N GLY A 535 47.30 -2.15 -22.10
CA GLY A 535 47.87 -1.03 -21.35
C GLY A 535 47.40 -0.95 -19.89
N SER A 536 48.24 -0.36 -19.04
CA SER A 536 47.89 0.05 -17.67
C SER A 536 48.21 1.54 -17.49
N THR A 537 47.38 2.22 -16.73
CA THR A 537 47.56 3.63 -16.38
C THR A 537 47.09 3.82 -14.93
N PRO A 538 47.75 4.68 -14.14
CA PRO A 538 47.25 5.02 -12.81
C PRO A 538 45.97 5.85 -12.91
N ASP A 539 44.97 5.50 -12.11
CA ASP A 539 43.74 6.29 -11.97
C ASP A 539 43.97 7.61 -11.21
N ALA A 540 42.91 8.39 -11.00
CA ALA A 540 42.97 9.67 -10.28
C ALA A 540 43.47 9.55 -8.82
N ASN A 541 43.42 8.35 -8.24
CA ASN A 541 43.89 8.04 -6.89
C ASN A 541 45.27 7.37 -6.89
N GLY A 542 45.93 7.24 -8.05
CA GLY A 542 47.24 6.61 -8.22
C GLY A 542 47.21 5.09 -8.22
N VAL A 543 46.04 4.46 -8.39
CA VAL A 543 45.91 3.00 -8.48
C VAL A 543 46.07 2.58 -9.93
N GLU A 544 47.04 1.71 -10.21
CA GLU A 544 47.23 1.11 -11.54
C GLU A 544 45.99 0.31 -11.96
N ARG A 545 45.42 0.67 -13.12
CA ARG A 545 44.25 0.02 -13.72
C ARG A 545 44.46 -0.13 -15.22
N ARG A 546 43.76 -1.07 -15.84
CA ARG A 546 43.80 -1.22 -17.30
C ARG A 546 43.36 0.09 -17.96
N SER A 547 44.05 0.49 -19.02
CA SER A 547 43.73 1.74 -19.74
C SER A 547 42.30 1.72 -20.27
N LEU A 548 41.79 0.54 -20.67
CA LEU A 548 40.40 0.34 -21.06
C LEU A 548 39.38 0.59 -19.93
N ASP A 549 39.72 0.21 -18.69
CA ASP A 549 38.86 0.43 -17.53
C ASP A 549 38.78 1.92 -17.17
N ILE A 550 39.87 2.65 -17.38
CA ILE A 550 39.92 4.12 -17.22
C ILE A 550 39.17 4.81 -18.34
N ALA A 551 39.29 4.33 -19.58
CA ALA A 551 38.53 4.85 -20.71
C ALA A 551 37.01 4.68 -20.50
N GLY A 552 36.62 3.65 -19.77
CA GLY A 552 35.23 3.38 -19.40
C GLY A 552 34.52 2.47 -20.38
N ASN A 553 35.21 1.47 -20.95
CA ASN A 553 34.62 0.37 -21.73
C ASN A 553 33.53 0.85 -22.73
N GLY A 554 32.28 0.40 -22.60
CA GLY A 554 31.19 0.79 -23.49
C GLY A 554 30.84 2.29 -23.49
N ARG A 555 31.17 3.02 -22.41
CA ARG A 555 31.05 4.50 -22.39
C ARG A 555 32.05 5.14 -23.35
N PHE A 556 33.27 4.59 -23.44
CA PHE A 556 34.25 5.04 -24.41
C PHE A 556 33.77 4.79 -25.85
N VAL A 557 33.24 3.59 -26.11
CA VAL A 557 32.67 3.22 -27.42
C VAL A 557 31.55 4.17 -27.82
N ARG A 558 30.60 4.45 -26.93
CA ARG A 558 29.53 5.40 -27.19
C ARG A 558 30.06 6.78 -27.60
N ASN A 559 31.01 7.32 -26.84
CA ASN A 559 31.61 8.61 -27.13
C ASN A 559 32.38 8.59 -28.46
N LEU A 560 33.02 7.47 -28.79
CA LEU A 560 33.74 7.28 -30.05
C LEU A 560 32.76 7.25 -31.23
N VAL A 561 31.64 6.53 -31.13
CA VAL A 561 30.58 6.49 -32.15
C VAL A 561 30.01 7.90 -32.36
N GLU A 562 29.54 8.55 -31.28
CA GLU A 562 28.97 9.90 -31.33
C GLU A 562 29.93 10.90 -31.99
N ARG A 563 31.20 10.87 -31.62
CA ARG A 563 32.21 11.75 -32.22
C ARG A 563 32.54 11.39 -33.66
N SER A 564 32.55 10.11 -34.02
CA SER A 564 32.80 9.69 -35.40
C SER A 564 31.65 10.08 -36.33
N GLU A 565 30.42 10.16 -35.83
CA GLU A 565 29.27 10.73 -36.55
C GLU A 565 29.48 12.24 -36.80
N GLU A 566 29.95 13.00 -35.80
CA GLU A 566 30.30 14.42 -35.96
C GLU A 566 31.42 14.62 -37.00
N GLU A 567 32.46 13.78 -36.98
CA GLU A 567 33.56 13.86 -37.96
C GLU A 567 33.09 13.46 -39.37
N ARG A 568 32.18 12.49 -39.50
CA ARG A 568 31.51 12.16 -40.79
C ARG A 568 30.74 13.37 -41.31
N GLU A 569 29.93 14.01 -40.47
CA GLU A 569 29.15 15.20 -40.86
C GLU A 569 30.07 16.34 -41.30
N TYR A 570 31.15 16.59 -40.57
CA TYR A 570 32.16 17.57 -40.93
C TYR A 570 32.83 17.25 -42.27
N ARG A 571 33.21 15.99 -42.50
CA ARG A 571 33.81 15.50 -43.76
C ARG A 571 32.86 15.71 -44.94
N LEU A 572 31.58 15.41 -44.79
CA LEU A 572 30.59 15.55 -45.85
C LEU A 572 30.31 17.01 -46.17
N ASP A 573 30.16 17.87 -45.15
CA ASP A 573 29.94 19.32 -45.30
C ASP A 573 31.14 20.03 -45.97
N HIS A 574 32.35 19.50 -45.82
CA HIS A 574 33.58 20.04 -46.42
C HIS A 574 34.03 19.30 -47.70
N SER A 575 33.16 18.46 -48.27
CA SER A 575 33.43 17.75 -49.52
C SER A 575 33.06 18.60 -50.76
N GLU A 576 33.65 18.31 -51.92
CA GLU A 576 33.27 19.00 -53.18
C GLU A 576 31.79 18.78 -53.55
N GLN A 577 31.16 17.72 -53.03
CA GLN A 577 29.73 17.42 -53.21
C GLN A 577 28.82 18.28 -52.33
N ALA A 578 29.34 18.92 -51.26
CA ALA A 578 28.54 19.76 -50.36
C ALA A 578 27.86 20.93 -51.08
N ASP A 579 28.54 21.53 -52.07
CA ASP A 579 27.99 22.63 -52.87
C ASP A 579 26.82 22.18 -53.78
N THR A 580 26.72 20.88 -54.07
CA THR A 580 25.67 20.30 -54.92
C THR A 580 24.50 19.73 -54.10
N GLY A 581 24.73 19.35 -52.85
CA GLY A 581 23.73 18.74 -51.96
C GLY A 581 23.27 17.34 -52.38
N GLU A 582 23.92 16.72 -53.36
CA GLU A 582 23.61 15.37 -53.84
C GLU A 582 24.47 14.34 -53.09
N PHE A 583 24.01 13.93 -51.91
CA PHE A 583 24.55 12.78 -51.19
C PHE A 583 23.62 11.57 -51.32
N THR A 584 24.19 10.39 -51.49
CA THR A 584 23.46 9.12 -51.40
C THR A 584 23.24 8.75 -49.94
N ASP A 585 22.18 7.97 -49.68
CA ASP A 585 21.92 7.43 -48.33
C ASP A 585 23.15 6.68 -47.79
N GLU A 586 23.83 5.89 -48.64
CA GLU A 586 25.05 5.16 -48.27
C GLU A 586 26.18 6.09 -47.81
N GLU A 587 26.39 7.24 -48.47
CA GLU A 587 27.40 8.24 -48.07
C GLU A 587 27.03 8.91 -46.74
N LEU A 588 25.75 9.23 -46.54
CA LEU A 588 25.26 9.83 -45.29
C LEU A 588 25.34 8.88 -44.10
N MET A 589 25.23 7.57 -44.34
CA MET A 589 25.28 6.55 -43.28
C MET A 589 26.72 6.11 -42.96
N THR A 590 27.67 6.19 -43.90
CA THR A 590 29.00 5.57 -43.76
C THR A 590 30.00 6.39 -42.93
N ILE A 591 30.48 5.78 -41.84
CA ILE A 591 31.60 6.26 -41.01
C ILE A 591 32.90 5.59 -41.47
N THR A 592 33.91 6.39 -41.80
CA THR A 592 35.21 5.93 -42.32
C THR A 592 36.27 5.78 -41.22
N ALA A 593 37.38 5.10 -41.52
CA ALA A 593 38.52 4.95 -40.64
C ALA A 593 39.18 6.30 -40.30
N ALA A 594 39.13 7.26 -41.24
CA ALA A 594 39.56 8.63 -40.99
C ALA A 594 38.71 9.29 -39.89
N ASP A 595 37.38 9.18 -39.97
CA ASP A 595 36.45 9.75 -38.97
C ASP A 595 36.71 9.18 -37.57
N VAL A 596 36.92 7.86 -37.48
CA VAL A 596 37.29 7.17 -36.23
C VAL A 596 38.66 7.63 -35.72
N GLY A 597 39.66 7.75 -36.61
CA GLY A 597 41.01 8.19 -36.27
C GLY A 597 41.04 9.62 -35.71
N TYR A 598 40.29 10.54 -36.32
CA TYR A 598 40.13 11.92 -35.83
C TYR A 598 39.38 11.98 -34.50
N SER A 599 38.52 11.00 -34.21
CA SER A 599 37.75 10.90 -32.98
C SER A 599 38.53 10.30 -31.80
N ALA A 600 39.27 9.21 -32.03
CA ALA A 600 39.91 8.43 -30.97
C ALA A 600 41.02 9.20 -30.24
N ALA A 601 41.90 9.89 -30.99
CA ALA A 601 43.07 10.54 -30.40
C ALA A 601 42.73 11.72 -29.46
N PRO A 602 41.76 12.61 -29.76
CA PRO A 602 41.28 13.62 -28.82
C PRO A 602 40.61 13.02 -27.58
N LEU A 603 39.78 11.98 -27.73
CA LEU A 603 39.10 11.34 -26.61
C LEU A 603 40.10 10.73 -25.61
N LEU A 604 41.09 9.99 -26.10
CA LEU A 604 42.14 9.42 -25.24
C LEU A 604 42.97 10.50 -24.53
N ARG A 605 43.33 11.58 -25.24
CA ARG A 605 44.04 12.72 -24.63
C ARG A 605 43.22 13.39 -23.53
N GLY A 606 41.92 13.56 -23.73
CA GLY A 606 41.00 14.11 -22.72
C GLY A 606 40.93 13.24 -21.45
N LEU A 607 41.17 11.94 -21.58
CA LEU A 607 41.21 10.97 -20.49
C LEU A 607 42.62 10.77 -19.90
N GLY A 608 43.63 11.49 -20.40
CA GLY A 608 45.02 11.33 -19.95
C GLY A 608 45.69 10.02 -20.38
N LEU A 609 45.10 9.32 -21.36
CA LEU A 609 45.61 8.04 -21.88
C LEU A 609 46.58 8.28 -23.05
N THR A 610 47.55 7.37 -23.21
CA THR A 610 48.47 7.40 -24.35
C THR A 610 47.74 7.02 -25.62
N VAL A 611 47.88 7.84 -26.66
CA VAL A 611 47.37 7.53 -28.00
C VAL A 611 48.30 6.49 -28.63
N PRO A 612 47.82 5.30 -29.01
CA PRO A 612 48.62 4.32 -29.73
C PRO A 612 49.13 4.90 -31.06
N ALA A 613 50.32 4.48 -31.48
CA ALA A 613 51.04 5.02 -32.63
C ALA A 613 50.54 4.51 -33.98
#